data_AF-A0A6L5K3M8-F1
#
_entry.id   AF-A0A6L5K3M8-F1
#
_cell.length_a   1.000
_cell.length_b   1.000
_cell.length_c   1.000
_cell.angle_alpha   90.00
_cell.angle_beta   90.00
_cell.angle_gamma   90.00
#
_symmetry.space_group_name_H-M   'P 1'
#
loop_
_entity.id
_entity.type
_entity.pdbx_description
1 polymer ?
#
loop_
_entity_poly.entity_id
_entity_poly.type
_entity_poly.pdbx_seq_one_letter_code
_entity_poly.pdbx_strand_id
1 'polypeptide(L)'
;GIWTTYAPGTTITLHPGERVRLDPSHYHEFWGQASQGKVLVEEVSSVNDDRTDNIFLDEFGRFPEIIEDEAPKYLLCTELPGTEKFDELVQKYLKTG
;
A
#
# COMPACT_ATOMS: atom_id res chain seq x y z
N GLY A 1 -2.40 -26.08 12.32
CA GLY A 1 -2.26 -26.04 10.84
C GLY A 1 -1.03 -26.83 10.44
N ILE A 2 -0.94 -27.21 9.18
CA ILE A 2 0.29 -27.78 8.58
C ILE A 2 1.16 -26.59 8.16
N TRP A 3 2.43 -26.59 8.55
CA TRP A 3 3.40 -25.57 8.17
C TRP A 3 4.33 -26.11 7.08
N THR A 4 4.62 -25.27 6.10
CA THR A 4 5.61 -25.55 5.05
C THR A 4 6.81 -24.64 5.27
N THR A 5 8.01 -25.22 5.24
CA THR A 5 9.27 -24.48 5.34
C THR A 5 9.82 -24.20 3.95
N TYR A 6 10.27 -22.97 3.73
CA TYR A 6 10.89 -22.53 2.48
C TYR A 6 12.33 -22.06 2.72
N ALA A 7 13.19 -22.15 1.70
CA ALA A 7 14.50 -21.55 1.75
C ALA A 7 14.39 -20.01 1.66
N PRO A 8 15.35 -19.23 2.18
CA PRO A 8 15.38 -17.78 2.01
C PRO A 8 15.29 -17.37 0.53
N GLY A 9 14.49 -16.35 0.23
CA GLY A 9 14.30 -15.85 -1.14
C GLY A 9 13.42 -16.73 -2.04
N THR A 10 12.77 -17.76 -1.50
CA THR A 10 11.85 -18.58 -2.29
C THR A 10 10.63 -17.78 -2.73
N THR A 11 10.37 -17.73 -4.04
CA THR A 11 9.08 -17.24 -4.58
C THR A 11 8.00 -18.30 -4.39
N ILE A 12 6.92 -17.93 -3.70
CA ILE A 12 5.71 -18.75 -3.56
C ILE A 12 4.63 -18.20 -4.49
N THR A 13 3.87 -19.10 -5.13
CA THR A 13 2.70 -18.71 -5.94
C THR A 13 1.45 -18.98 -5.11
N LEU A 14 0.58 -17.97 -5.00
CA LEU A 14 -0.74 -18.12 -4.38
C LEU A 14 -1.81 -18.18 -5.47
N HIS A 15 -2.58 -19.26 -5.47
CA HIS A 15 -3.78 -19.41 -6.29
C HIS A 15 -5.00 -18.77 -5.61
N PRO A 16 -6.09 -18.48 -6.36
CA PRO A 16 -7.30 -17.91 -5.78
C PRO A 16 -7.80 -18.69 -4.56
N GLY A 17 -7.99 -17.99 -3.44
CA GLY A 17 -8.43 -18.56 -2.16
C GLY A 17 -7.29 -19.01 -1.22
N GLU A 18 -6.05 -19.02 -1.70
CA GLU A 18 -4.88 -19.28 -0.86
C GLU A 18 -4.43 -18.01 -0.12
N ARG A 19 -3.75 -18.20 1.02
CA ARG A 19 -3.25 -17.12 1.86
C ARG A 19 -1.90 -17.48 2.44
N VAL A 20 -1.07 -16.47 2.66
CA VAL A 20 0.19 -16.57 3.40
C VAL A 20 0.13 -15.67 4.62
N ARG A 21 0.80 -16.09 5.70
CA ARG A 21 1.04 -15.23 6.86
C ARG A 21 2.46 -14.69 6.75
N LEU A 22 2.60 -13.38 6.84
CA LEU A 22 3.88 -12.67 6.91
C LEU A 22 4.07 -12.22 8.35
N ASP A 23 5.11 -12.74 9.00
CA ASP A 23 5.48 -12.30 10.34
C ASP A 23 6.34 -11.03 10.28
N PRO A 24 6.31 -10.18 11.33
CA PRO A 24 7.15 -9.00 11.40
C PRO A 24 8.62 -9.31 11.10
N SER A 25 9.29 -8.41 10.38
CA SER A 25 10.69 -8.54 9.93
C SER A 25 10.96 -9.54 8.80
N HIS A 26 9.95 -10.25 8.28
CA HIS A 26 10.11 -10.96 7.01
C HIS A 26 10.00 -9.98 5.85
N TYR A 27 11.12 -9.73 5.15
CA TYR A 27 11.09 -9.03 3.87
C TYR A 27 10.23 -9.81 2.87
N HIS A 28 9.40 -9.10 2.13
CA HIS A 28 8.50 -9.67 1.14
C HIS A 28 8.26 -8.67 0.02
N GLU A 29 8.09 -9.21 -1.17
CA GLU A 29 7.60 -8.51 -2.36
C GLU A 29 6.59 -9.42 -3.05
N PHE A 30 5.61 -8.82 -3.72
CA PHE A 30 4.57 -9.57 -4.42
C PHE A 30 4.16 -8.86 -5.70
N TRP A 31 3.71 -9.65 -6.67
CA TRP A 31 3.27 -9.15 -7.97
C TRP A 31 2.22 -10.09 -8.57
N GLY A 32 1.37 -9.54 -9.44
CA GLY A 32 0.52 -10.37 -10.28
C GLY A 32 1.36 -11.10 -11.34
N GLN A 33 1.14 -12.40 -11.53
CA GLN A 33 1.87 -13.16 -12.53
C GLN A 33 1.61 -12.59 -13.94
N ALA A 34 2.69 -12.41 -14.71
CA ALA A 34 2.61 -11.85 -16.05
C ALA A 34 1.63 -12.66 -16.94
N SER A 35 0.83 -11.94 -17.72
CA SER A 35 -0.16 -12.51 -18.64
C SER A 35 -1.33 -13.28 -17.99
N GLN A 36 -1.48 -13.26 -16.66
CA GLN A 36 -2.60 -13.92 -15.95
C GLN A 36 -3.74 -12.96 -15.56
N GLY A 37 -3.66 -11.70 -15.98
CA GLY A 37 -4.67 -10.68 -15.68
C GLY A 37 -4.43 -9.99 -14.34
N LYS A 38 -5.45 -9.26 -13.86
CA LYS A 38 -5.40 -8.52 -12.59
C LYS A 38 -5.63 -9.46 -11.42
N VAL A 39 -4.95 -9.20 -10.31
CA VAL A 39 -5.12 -9.91 -9.04
C VAL A 39 -5.82 -8.97 -8.06
N LEU A 40 -6.83 -9.49 -7.35
CA LEU A 40 -7.39 -8.84 -6.16
C LEU A 40 -6.67 -9.43 -4.95
N VAL A 41 -6.06 -8.56 -4.14
CA VAL A 41 -5.38 -8.94 -2.90
C VAL A 41 -6.17 -8.36 -1.72
N GLU A 42 -6.40 -9.19 -0.71
CA GLU A 42 -6.98 -8.79 0.57
C GLU A 42 -5.93 -8.96 1.66
N GLU A 43 -5.81 -7.97 2.53
CA GLU A 43 -4.94 -8.02 3.71
C GLU A 43 -5.79 -8.09 4.98
N VAL A 44 -5.43 -9.01 5.86
CA VAL A 44 -5.94 -9.05 7.23
C VAL A 44 -4.73 -9.03 8.16
N SER A 45 -4.54 -7.93 8.86
CA SER A 45 -3.38 -7.67 9.71
C SER A 45 -3.80 -7.17 11.09
N SER A 46 -2.80 -6.88 11.94
CA SER A 46 -3.01 -6.05 13.13
C SER A 46 -3.31 -4.60 12.71
N VAL A 47 -3.15 -3.63 13.62
CA VAL A 47 -3.21 -2.22 13.23
C VAL A 47 -2.11 -1.95 12.19
N ASN A 48 -2.49 -1.33 11.06
CA ASN A 48 -1.58 -0.83 10.04
C ASN A 48 -1.19 0.62 10.36
N ASP A 49 0.11 0.94 10.25
CA ASP A 49 0.65 2.30 10.32
C ASP A 49 1.66 2.54 9.19
N ASP A 50 1.15 2.72 7.96
CA ASP A 50 1.95 2.99 6.77
C ASP A 50 2.92 4.20 6.90
N ARG A 51 2.78 5.04 7.93
CA ARG A 51 3.68 6.18 8.15
C ARG A 51 5.01 5.77 8.76
N THR A 52 5.03 4.72 9.59
CA THR A 52 6.21 4.38 10.40
C THR A 52 6.57 2.91 10.43
N ASP A 53 5.68 2.00 10.01
CA ASP A 53 5.89 0.56 10.14
C ASP A 53 6.47 -0.12 8.88
N ASN A 54 6.60 0.61 7.76
CA ASN A 54 7.25 0.11 6.56
C ASN A 54 8.76 0.38 6.56
N ILE A 55 9.56 -0.70 6.53
CA ILE A 55 11.00 -0.64 6.31
C ILE A 55 11.29 -1.28 4.94
N PHE A 56 11.60 -0.44 3.96
CA PHE A 56 12.00 -0.90 2.62
C PHE A 56 13.48 -1.25 2.59
N LEU A 57 13.84 -2.29 1.84
CA LEU A 57 15.24 -2.71 1.68
C LEU A 57 16.07 -1.64 0.98
N ASP A 58 15.51 -1.06 -0.08
CA ASP A 58 16.08 0.09 -0.78
C ASP A 58 15.47 1.40 -0.26
N GLU A 59 16.20 2.51 -0.37
CA GLU A 59 15.69 3.83 0.00
C GLU A 59 14.54 4.23 -0.94
N PHE A 60 13.30 4.13 -0.44
CA PHE A 60 12.09 4.47 -1.17
C PHE A 60 11.04 5.10 -0.25
N GLY A 61 10.24 6.01 -0.77
CA GLY A 61 9.13 6.63 -0.04
C GLY A 61 7.85 5.80 -0.12
N ARG A 62 7.15 5.62 1.01
CA ARG A 62 5.85 4.89 1.03
C ARG A 62 4.77 5.56 0.19
N PHE A 63 4.77 6.89 0.16
CA PHE A 63 3.82 7.73 -0.55
C PHE A 63 4.56 8.56 -1.61
N PRO A 64 4.03 8.65 -2.83
CA PRO A 64 4.62 9.51 -3.87
C PRO A 64 4.29 10.98 -3.62
N GLU A 65 5.10 11.88 -4.18
CA GLU A 65 4.72 13.28 -4.31
C GLU A 65 3.63 13.44 -5.39
N ILE A 66 2.68 14.35 -5.16
CA ILE A 66 1.56 14.62 -6.06
C ILE A 66 1.65 16.07 -6.54
N ILE A 67 1.65 16.25 -7.86
CA ILE A 67 1.52 17.56 -8.50
C ILE A 67 0.02 17.85 -8.65
N GLU A 68 -0.47 18.81 -7.88
CA GLU A 68 -1.87 19.24 -7.91
C GLU A 68 -2.14 20.10 -9.17
N ASP A 69 -2.22 19.51 -10.35
CA ASP A 69 -2.48 20.22 -11.61
C ASP A 69 -3.97 20.47 -11.88
N GLU A 70 -4.85 19.67 -11.28
CA GLU A 70 -6.31 19.84 -11.31
C GLU A 70 -6.98 19.48 -9.97
N ALA A 71 -8.26 19.83 -9.81
CA ALA A 71 -9.00 19.52 -8.60
C ALA A 71 -9.22 17.99 -8.49
N PRO A 72 -8.96 17.36 -7.32
CA PRO A 72 -9.05 15.91 -7.20
C PRO A 72 -10.50 15.44 -7.30
N LYS A 73 -10.73 14.38 -8.08
CA LYS A 73 -12.05 13.72 -8.18
C LYS A 73 -12.43 12.98 -6.89
N TYR A 74 -11.44 12.44 -6.20
CA TYR A 74 -11.56 11.71 -4.94
C TYR A 74 -10.35 12.06 -4.06
N LEU A 75 -10.54 12.07 -2.74
CA LEU A 75 -9.46 12.27 -1.77
C LEU A 75 -8.77 10.94 -1.48
N LEU A 76 -7.44 10.96 -1.35
CA LEU A 76 -6.67 9.82 -0.84
C LEU A 76 -6.81 9.71 0.68
N CYS A 77 -6.46 8.56 1.26
CA CYS A 77 -6.54 8.33 2.70
C CYS A 77 -5.69 9.32 3.52
N THR A 78 -4.59 9.81 2.94
CA THR A 78 -3.67 10.82 3.50
C THR A 78 -4.18 12.26 3.36
N GLU A 79 -5.34 12.45 2.73
CA GLU A 79 -5.90 13.76 2.35
C GLU A 79 -7.31 13.96 2.89
N LEU A 80 -7.72 13.12 3.85
CA LEU A 80 -9.04 13.19 4.47
C LEU A 80 -9.15 14.40 5.43
N PRO A 81 -10.37 14.84 5.77
CA PRO A 81 -10.58 15.92 6.73
C PRO A 81 -9.80 15.74 8.03
N GLY A 82 -9.12 16.80 8.48
CA GLY A 82 -8.24 16.78 9.65
C GLY A 82 -6.76 16.53 9.33
N THR A 83 -6.41 16.35 8.06
CA THR A 83 -5.01 16.33 7.58
C THR A 83 -4.60 17.72 7.08
N GLU A 84 -3.31 18.05 7.18
CA GLU A 84 -2.75 19.30 6.64
C GLU A 84 -3.00 19.41 5.12
N LYS A 85 -2.84 18.30 4.41
CA LYS A 85 -3.06 18.21 2.97
C LYS A 85 -4.51 18.51 2.57
N PHE A 86 -5.49 18.10 3.38
CA PHE A 86 -6.89 18.46 3.14
C PHE A 86 -7.09 19.98 3.18
N ASP A 87 -6.51 20.65 4.17
CA ASP A 87 -6.63 22.11 4.29
C ASP A 87 -5.99 22.82 3.09
N GLU A 88 -4.85 22.34 2.60
CA GLU A 88 -4.22 22.84 1.37
C GLU A 88 -5.13 22.71 0.14
N LEU A 89 -5.73 21.53 -0.07
CA LEU A 89 -6.62 21.27 -1.19
C LEU A 89 -7.86 22.17 -1.15
N VAL A 90 -8.45 22.36 0.03
CA VAL A 90 -9.59 23.27 0.22
C VAL A 90 -9.21 24.71 -0.12
N GLN A 91 -8.06 25.19 0.35
CA GLN A 91 -7.60 26.54 0.05
C GLN A 91 -7.37 26.74 -1.44
N LYS A 92 -6.76 25.74 -2.10
CA LYS A 92 -6.43 25.80 -3.51
C LYS A 92 -7.64 25.81 -4.43
N TYR A 93 -8.63 24.96 -4.16
CA TYR A 93 -9.73 24.71 -5.11
C TYR A 93 -11.10 25.25 -4.69
N LEU A 94 -11.32 25.53 -3.40
CA LEU A 94 -12.63 25.95 -2.90
C LEU A 94 -12.68 27.40 -2.42
N LYS A 95 -11.54 28.04 -2.13
CA LYS A 95 -11.48 29.43 -1.64
C LYS A 95 -11.10 30.49 -2.68
N THR A 96 -10.97 30.11 -3.94
CA THR A 96 -10.69 31.03 -5.06
C THR A 96 -11.96 31.55 -5.77
N GLY A 97 -13.11 31.58 -5.07
CA GLY A 97 -14.39 32.14 -5.55
C GLY A 97 -14.77 33.43 -4.84
#